data_AF-A0A074M4Q2-F1
#
_entry.id   AF-A0A074M4Q2-F1
#
_cell.length_a   1.000
_cell.length_b   1.000
_cell.length_c   1.000
_cell.angle_alpha   90.00
_cell.angle_beta   90.00
_cell.angle_gamma   90.00
#
_symmetry.space_group_name_H-M   'P 1'
#
loop_
_entity.id
_entity.type
_entity.pdbx_description
1 polymer ?
#
loop_
_entity_poly.entity_id
_entity_poly.type
_entity_poly.pdbx_seq_one_letter_code
_entity_poly.pdbx_strand_id
1 'polypeptide(L)'
;MAGDYLPYVPQGEPVLIDEGIWTVEGPTVLYPFGPFRIPCPTRATILADPRGGIWLHSPVAYSDQLRSSIEALGPISGLIAPNTFHHLYIRDWAGNVPRAAVVLAPGLEALFEDLQSRSIPLTRMRSEGGPDWLGMNIVDGTEWREVALFHKTSRSLILTDMLQNFELGRVHGLLPKSLLALSGAGRGPVVSIELLATAWRSGMLDQVRASLRMLKGLSARRVLIAHGKQPEPRDLRKKGWAIED
;
A
#
# COMPACT_ATOMS: atom_id res chain seq x y z
N MET A 1 -20.32 -11.77 -13.30
CA MET A 1 -19.07 -12.56 -13.29
C MET A 1 -18.79 -12.91 -11.83
N ALA A 2 -18.90 -14.18 -11.45
CA ALA A 2 -18.50 -14.59 -10.10
C ALA A 2 -16.98 -14.38 -10.02
N GLY A 3 -16.55 -13.30 -9.36
CA GLY A 3 -15.16 -12.87 -9.36
C GLY A 3 -14.25 -13.92 -8.75
N ASP A 4 -12.98 -13.94 -9.15
CA ASP A 4 -11.95 -14.87 -8.62
C ASP A 4 -11.68 -14.68 -7.11
N TYR A 5 -12.36 -13.72 -6.47
CA TYR A 5 -12.24 -13.37 -5.06
C TYR A 5 -13.59 -12.86 -4.50
N LEU A 6 -13.86 -13.16 -3.23
CA LEU A 6 -14.95 -12.61 -2.43
C LEU A 6 -14.48 -11.26 -1.82
N PRO A 7 -14.94 -10.12 -2.34
CA PRO A 7 -14.42 -8.80 -1.96
C PRO A 7 -14.68 -8.47 -0.49
N TYR A 8 -13.86 -7.58 0.07
CA TYR A 8 -14.15 -6.90 1.33
C TYR A 8 -15.22 -5.83 1.08
N VAL A 9 -16.11 -5.65 2.05
CA VAL A 9 -17.18 -4.66 2.01
C VAL A 9 -17.13 -3.78 3.26
N PRO A 10 -17.55 -2.50 3.19
CA PRO A 10 -18.04 -1.80 1.99
C PRO A 10 -16.91 -1.48 0.98
N GLN A 11 -17.26 -1.41 -0.30
CA GLN A 11 -16.36 -1.02 -1.40
C GLN A 11 -16.52 0.45 -1.70
N GLY A 12 -15.42 1.16 -1.98
CA GLY A 12 -15.49 2.57 -2.38
C GLY A 12 -16.00 3.52 -1.29
N GLU A 13 -15.97 3.10 -0.02
CA GLU A 13 -16.38 3.89 1.12
C GLU A 13 -15.23 4.01 2.13
N PRO A 14 -14.86 5.23 2.58
CA PRO A 14 -13.90 5.42 3.65
C PRO A 14 -14.39 4.85 4.98
N VAL A 15 -13.61 3.93 5.55
CA VAL A 15 -13.84 3.37 6.89
C VAL A 15 -12.77 3.88 7.83
N LEU A 16 -13.18 4.54 8.93
CA LEU A 16 -12.28 5.07 9.94
C LEU A 16 -11.54 3.93 10.66
N ILE A 17 -10.21 4.04 10.73
CA ILE A 17 -9.34 3.06 11.40
C ILE A 17 -8.77 3.63 12.70
N ASP A 18 -8.36 4.89 12.67
CA ASP A 18 -7.91 5.66 13.84
C ASP A 18 -7.99 7.16 13.51
N GLU A 19 -7.62 8.02 14.44
CA GLU A 19 -7.53 9.45 14.24
C GLU A 19 -6.69 9.80 12.99
N GLY A 20 -7.34 10.47 12.04
CA GLY A 20 -6.71 10.92 10.80
C GLY A 20 -6.37 9.80 9.81
N ILE A 21 -6.88 8.58 9.99
CA ILE A 21 -6.62 7.47 9.08
C ILE A 21 -7.87 6.65 8.76
N TRP A 22 -8.12 6.48 7.47
CA TRP A 22 -9.20 5.65 6.94
C TRP A 22 -8.63 4.67 5.92
N THR A 23 -9.37 3.61 5.66
CA THR A 23 -9.11 2.71 4.53
C THR A 23 -10.30 2.67 3.60
N VAL A 24 -10.04 2.43 2.32
CA VAL A 24 -11.09 2.21 1.31
C VAL A 24 -10.81 0.89 0.61
N GLU A 25 -11.74 -0.05 0.68
CA GLU A 25 -11.65 -1.28 -0.10
C GLU A 25 -11.98 -0.98 -1.56
N GLY A 26 -11.17 -1.53 -2.45
CA GLY A 26 -11.31 -1.40 -3.90
C GLY A 26 -11.52 -2.72 -4.60
N PRO A 27 -11.73 -2.67 -5.93
CA PRO A 27 -11.98 -3.87 -6.71
C PRO A 27 -10.77 -4.82 -6.65
N THR A 28 -11.05 -6.10 -6.87
CA THR A 28 -9.99 -7.10 -7.03
C THR A 28 -9.33 -6.92 -8.39
N VAL A 29 -8.00 -6.88 -8.40
CA VAL A 29 -7.18 -6.89 -9.62
C VAL A 29 -6.57 -8.27 -9.80
N LEU A 30 -6.29 -8.64 -11.05
CA LEU A 30 -5.61 -9.90 -11.37
C LEU A 30 -4.12 -9.64 -11.53
N TYR A 31 -3.35 -9.93 -10.48
CA TYR A 31 -1.91 -9.77 -10.48
C TYR A 31 -1.23 -10.87 -11.32
N PRO A 32 -0.35 -10.52 -12.27
CA PRO A 32 0.38 -11.50 -13.07
C PRO A 32 1.50 -12.15 -12.23
N PHE A 33 1.42 -13.46 -12.03
CA PHE A 33 2.47 -14.26 -11.38
C PHE A 33 2.99 -15.31 -12.36
N GLY A 34 3.96 -14.92 -13.18
CA GLY A 34 4.44 -15.74 -14.29
C GLY A 34 3.30 -16.04 -15.28
N PRO A 35 3.02 -17.31 -15.62
CA PRO A 35 1.90 -17.67 -16.51
C PRO A 35 0.52 -17.63 -15.82
N PHE A 36 0.48 -17.37 -14.51
CA PHE A 36 -0.73 -17.42 -13.70
C PHE A 36 -1.25 -16.02 -13.37
N ARG A 37 -2.53 -15.95 -13.00
CA ARG A 37 -3.16 -14.74 -12.47
C ARG A 37 -3.65 -15.01 -11.05
N ILE A 38 -3.22 -14.17 -10.12
CA ILE A 38 -3.62 -14.26 -8.71
C ILE A 38 -4.58 -13.10 -8.43
N PRO A 39 -5.78 -13.36 -7.91
CA PRO A 39 -6.67 -12.29 -7.52
C PRO A 39 -6.17 -11.59 -6.26
N CYS A 40 -5.99 -10.27 -6.37
CA CYS A 40 -5.52 -9.41 -5.29
C CYS A 40 -6.58 -8.33 -4.99
N PRO A 41 -7.22 -8.34 -3.81
CA PRO A 41 -8.09 -7.25 -3.41
C PRO A 41 -7.24 -5.98 -3.24
N THR A 42 -7.72 -4.84 -3.71
CA THR A 42 -7.01 -3.56 -3.53
C THR A 42 -7.56 -2.81 -2.33
N ARG A 43 -6.71 -2.04 -1.66
CA ARG A 43 -7.11 -1.15 -0.58
C ARG A 43 -6.26 0.11 -0.63
N ALA A 44 -6.93 1.26 -0.55
CA ALA A 44 -6.28 2.55 -0.34
C ALA A 44 -6.23 2.89 1.15
N THR A 45 -5.25 3.71 1.54
CA THR A 45 -5.21 4.35 2.85
C THR A 45 -5.35 5.86 2.66
N ILE A 46 -6.27 6.46 3.40
CA ILE A 46 -6.52 7.90 3.43
C ILE A 46 -5.85 8.44 4.70
N LEU A 47 -5.08 9.50 4.55
CA LEU A 47 -4.35 10.15 5.64
C LEU A 47 -4.74 11.62 5.73
N ALA A 48 -5.11 12.06 6.92
CA ALA A 48 -5.31 13.48 7.20
C ALA A 48 -3.96 14.18 7.36
N ASP A 49 -3.77 15.24 6.58
CA ASP A 49 -2.72 16.22 6.80
C ASP A 49 -3.14 17.15 7.96
N PRO A 50 -2.33 17.33 9.01
CA PRO A 50 -2.60 18.28 10.09
C PRO A 50 -2.87 19.72 9.63
N ARG A 51 -2.49 20.08 8.41
CA ARG A 51 -2.78 21.38 7.78
C ARG A 51 -4.17 21.46 7.12
N GLY A 52 -4.98 20.40 7.21
CA GLY A 52 -6.38 20.37 6.77
C GLY A 52 -6.63 19.76 5.38
N GLY A 53 -5.68 18.99 4.84
CA GLY A 53 -5.83 18.29 3.56
C GLY A 53 -5.90 16.76 3.71
N ILE A 54 -6.15 16.07 2.61
CA ILE A 54 -6.19 14.61 2.54
C ILE A 54 -5.15 14.09 1.56
N TRP A 55 -4.38 13.10 2.00
CA TRP A 55 -3.45 12.35 1.17
C TRP A 55 -3.99 10.92 0.95
N LEU A 56 -4.08 10.51 -0.31
CA LEU A 56 -4.54 9.19 -0.71
C LEU A 56 -3.37 8.31 -1.13
N HIS A 57 -3.09 7.29 -0.34
CA HIS A 57 -2.03 6.31 -0.59
C HIS A 57 -2.59 5.05 -1.26
N SER A 58 -1.93 4.58 -2.33
CA SER A 58 -2.37 3.44 -3.14
C SER A 58 -3.85 3.57 -3.57
N PRO A 59 -4.23 4.64 -4.30
CA PRO A 59 -5.63 4.85 -4.68
C PRO A 59 -6.28 3.63 -5.32
N VAL A 60 -7.54 3.37 -4.97
CA VAL A 60 -8.39 2.38 -5.63
C VAL A 60 -9.14 3.00 -6.81
N ALA A 61 -9.95 2.21 -7.53
CA ALA A 61 -10.72 2.69 -8.67
C ALA A 61 -11.48 3.99 -8.38
N TYR A 62 -11.30 4.97 -9.26
CA TYR A 62 -11.94 6.28 -9.14
C TYR A 62 -13.47 6.16 -9.31
N SER A 63 -14.19 6.95 -8.53
CA SER A 63 -15.58 7.32 -8.81
C SER A 63 -15.87 8.68 -8.20
N ASP A 64 -16.81 9.42 -8.76
CA ASP A 64 -17.23 10.71 -8.21
C ASP A 64 -17.78 10.56 -6.79
N GLN A 65 -18.53 9.48 -6.53
CA GLN A 65 -19.03 9.12 -5.20
C GLN A 65 -17.89 8.98 -4.18
N LEU A 66 -16.86 8.19 -4.51
CA LEU A 66 -15.71 7.98 -3.62
C LEU A 66 -14.93 9.28 -3.43
N ARG A 67 -14.69 10.04 -4.51
CA ARG A 67 -14.06 11.36 -4.42
C ARG A 67 -14.81 12.28 -3.47
N SER A 68 -16.12 12.44 -3.65
CA SER A 68 -16.94 13.30 -2.78
C SER A 68 -16.92 12.82 -1.33
N SER A 69 -16.93 11.49 -1.11
CA SER A 69 -16.85 10.92 0.24
C SER A 69 -15.51 11.22 0.92
N ILE A 70 -14.41 11.22 0.16
CA ILE A 70 -13.09 11.61 0.65
C ILE A 70 -13.01 13.13 0.86
N GLU A 71 -13.51 13.94 -0.08
CA GLU A 71 -13.51 15.41 0.00
C GLU A 71 -14.35 15.94 1.17
N ALA A 72 -15.34 15.17 1.63
CA ALA A 72 -16.09 15.45 2.86
C ALA A 72 -15.23 15.34 4.14
N LEU A 73 -14.12 14.59 4.10
CA LEU A 73 -13.13 14.54 5.18
C LEU A 73 -12.16 15.72 5.11
N GLY A 74 -11.92 16.23 3.91
CA GLY A 74 -11.05 17.37 3.62
C GLY A 74 -10.60 17.39 2.16
N PRO A 75 -10.09 18.53 1.64
CA PRO A 75 -9.64 18.64 0.26
C PRO A 75 -8.49 17.65 -0.03
N ILE A 76 -8.62 16.89 -1.13
CA ILE A 76 -7.56 15.98 -1.58
C ILE A 76 -6.38 16.81 -2.09
N SER A 77 -5.27 16.76 -1.35
CA SER A 77 -4.06 17.55 -1.59
C SER A 77 -2.86 16.70 -2.02
N GLY A 78 -2.89 15.39 -1.80
CA GLY A 78 -1.82 14.48 -2.19
C GLY A 78 -2.33 13.12 -2.68
N LEU A 79 -1.68 12.59 -3.71
CA LEU A 79 -1.83 11.21 -4.20
C LEU A 79 -0.46 10.54 -4.09
N ILE A 80 -0.37 9.38 -3.45
CA ILE A 80 0.88 8.63 -3.33
C ILE A 80 0.78 7.33 -4.11
N ALA A 81 1.62 7.20 -5.14
CA ALA A 81 1.90 5.95 -5.84
C ALA A 81 3.06 5.24 -5.12
N PRO A 82 2.82 4.18 -4.34
CA PRO A 82 3.80 3.71 -3.36
C PRO A 82 4.81 2.72 -3.92
N ASN A 83 4.57 2.17 -5.10
CA ASN A 83 5.47 1.23 -5.76
C ASN A 83 5.10 1.08 -7.26
N THR A 84 5.89 0.28 -7.99
CA THR A 84 5.74 0.04 -9.43
C THR A 84 4.52 -0.82 -9.84
N PHE A 85 3.74 -1.33 -8.89
CA PHE A 85 2.52 -2.13 -9.11
C PHE A 85 1.23 -1.45 -8.61
N HIS A 86 1.31 -0.60 -7.59
CA HIS A 86 0.18 0.10 -6.93
C HIS A 86 -0.13 1.48 -7.50
N HIS A 87 0.18 1.69 -8.78
CA HIS A 87 0.00 2.97 -9.44
C HIS A 87 -1.21 2.99 -10.41
N LEU A 88 -1.95 1.88 -10.50
CA LEU A 88 -2.98 1.62 -11.52
C LEU A 88 -4.00 2.76 -11.67
N TYR A 89 -4.46 3.31 -10.55
CA TYR A 89 -5.52 4.33 -10.54
C TYR A 89 -5.00 5.75 -10.36
N ILE A 90 -3.67 5.96 -10.30
CA ILE A 90 -3.08 7.28 -10.03
C ILE A 90 -3.43 8.27 -11.14
N ARG A 91 -3.41 7.87 -12.42
CA ARG A 91 -3.76 8.78 -13.54
C ARG A 91 -5.21 9.23 -13.46
N ASP A 92 -6.13 8.29 -13.24
CA ASP A 92 -7.56 8.59 -13.14
C ASP A 92 -7.84 9.57 -12.01
N TRP A 93 -7.24 9.35 -10.83
CA TRP A 93 -7.34 10.31 -9.72
C TRP A 93 -6.70 11.65 -10.08
N ALA A 94 -5.47 11.66 -10.60
CA ALA A 94 -4.75 12.90 -10.90
C ALA A 94 -5.48 13.78 -11.93
N GLY A 95 -6.16 13.18 -12.90
CA GLY A 95 -7.01 13.88 -13.87
C GLY A 95 -8.24 14.55 -13.24
N ASN A 96 -8.80 13.95 -12.19
CA ASN A 96 -10.02 14.43 -11.52
C ASN A 96 -9.75 15.33 -10.30
N VAL A 97 -8.56 15.29 -9.72
CA VAL A 97 -8.13 16.21 -8.64
C VAL A 97 -6.90 17.02 -9.06
N PRO A 98 -7.03 18.00 -9.96
CA PRO A 98 -5.90 18.64 -10.62
C PRO A 98 -4.97 19.46 -9.69
N ARG A 99 -5.44 19.78 -8.48
CA ARG A 99 -4.66 20.52 -7.47
C ARG A 99 -3.85 19.61 -6.55
N ALA A 100 -4.09 18.30 -6.55
CA ALA A 100 -3.36 17.37 -5.71
C ALA A 100 -1.94 17.16 -6.25
N ALA A 101 -0.96 17.18 -5.35
CA ALA A 101 0.40 16.75 -5.65
C ALA A 101 0.41 15.24 -5.92
N VAL A 102 1.24 14.79 -6.87
CA VAL A 102 1.37 13.36 -7.20
C VAL A 102 2.74 12.89 -6.74
N VAL A 103 2.80 12.15 -5.65
CA VAL A 103 4.05 11.64 -5.09
C VAL A 103 4.31 10.24 -5.62
N LEU A 104 5.46 10.06 -6.26
CA LEU A 104 5.80 8.84 -6.99
C LEU A 104 6.95 8.11 -6.32
N ALA A 105 6.77 6.81 -6.07
CA ALA A 105 7.88 5.93 -5.71
C ALA A 105 8.93 5.87 -6.84
N PRO A 106 10.21 5.60 -6.53
CA PRO A 106 11.27 5.62 -7.53
C PRO A 106 11.08 4.54 -8.60
N GLY A 107 11.22 4.91 -9.88
CA GLY A 107 10.99 4.05 -11.03
C GLY A 107 9.64 4.28 -11.73
N LEU A 108 8.79 5.15 -11.18
CA LEU A 108 7.52 5.53 -11.80
C LEU A 108 7.61 6.79 -12.67
N GLU A 109 8.70 7.55 -12.59
CA GLU A 109 8.82 8.87 -13.20
C GLU A 109 8.59 8.85 -14.71
N ALA A 110 9.16 7.85 -15.40
CA ALA A 110 8.97 7.69 -16.85
C ALA A 110 7.54 7.28 -17.22
N LEU A 111 6.83 6.56 -16.34
CA LEU A 111 5.43 6.18 -16.60
C LEU A 111 4.51 7.38 -16.49
N PHE A 112 4.80 8.34 -15.60
CA PHE A 112 3.95 9.50 -15.34
C PHE A 112 4.54 10.80 -15.90
N GLU A 113 5.23 10.71 -17.04
CA GLU A 113 5.84 11.87 -17.71
C GLU A 113 4.81 12.96 -18.04
N ASP A 114 3.59 12.55 -18.38
CA ASP A 114 2.45 13.43 -18.64
C ASP A 114 2.01 14.27 -17.41
N LEU A 115 2.40 13.85 -16.20
CA LEU A 115 2.08 14.51 -14.93
C LEU A 115 3.29 15.24 -14.31
N GLN A 116 4.41 15.41 -15.02
CA GLN A 116 5.67 15.92 -14.47
C GLN A 116 5.54 17.23 -13.70
N SER A 117 4.72 18.18 -14.17
CA SER A 117 4.52 19.49 -13.53
C SER A 117 3.93 19.40 -12.12
N ARG A 118 3.33 18.27 -11.77
CA ARG A 118 2.68 17.98 -10.48
C ARG A 118 3.30 16.80 -9.74
N SER A 119 4.11 16.00 -10.43
CA SER A 119 4.73 14.83 -9.86
C SER A 119 5.95 15.20 -9.03
N ILE A 120 6.07 14.61 -7.85
CA ILE A 120 7.21 14.78 -6.96
C ILE A 120 7.80 13.39 -6.72
N PRO A 121 9.04 13.12 -7.16
CA PRO A 121 9.73 11.90 -6.79
C PRO A 121 9.82 11.81 -5.27
N LEU A 122 9.48 10.67 -4.69
CA LEU A 122 9.47 10.51 -3.24
C LEU A 122 10.87 10.67 -2.63
N THR A 123 11.93 10.29 -3.37
CA THR A 123 13.32 10.55 -3.00
C THR A 123 13.57 12.04 -2.78
N ARG A 124 13.08 12.88 -3.69
CA ARG A 124 13.15 14.34 -3.58
C ARG A 124 12.35 14.83 -2.38
N MET A 125 11.09 14.40 -2.26
CA MET A 125 10.23 14.78 -1.13
C MET A 125 10.89 14.46 0.22
N ARG A 126 11.51 13.28 0.34
CA ARG A 126 12.25 12.86 1.52
C ARG A 126 13.51 13.72 1.76
N SER A 127 14.29 14.02 0.72
CA SER A 127 15.50 14.86 0.86
C SER A 127 15.20 16.30 1.24
N GLU A 128 14.03 16.81 0.86
CA GLU A 128 13.55 18.16 1.19
C GLU A 128 12.83 18.21 2.55
N GLY A 129 12.90 17.13 3.35
CA GLY A 129 12.35 17.05 4.71
C GLY A 129 10.93 16.49 4.79
N GLY A 130 10.19 16.42 3.68
CA GLY A 130 8.84 15.87 3.59
C GLY A 130 7.84 16.49 4.57
N PRO A 131 6.62 15.92 4.66
CA PRO A 131 5.71 16.25 5.75
C PRO A 131 6.26 15.70 7.07
N ASP A 132 6.39 16.55 8.08
CA ASP A 132 6.88 16.18 9.42
C ASP A 132 5.97 15.17 10.13
N TRP A 133 4.70 15.07 9.77
CA TRP A 133 3.72 14.13 10.32
C TRP A 133 3.75 12.74 9.68
N LEU A 134 4.44 12.57 8.56
CA LEU A 134 4.46 11.33 7.78
C LEU A 134 5.89 10.87 7.48
N GLY A 135 6.33 9.79 8.12
CA GLY A 135 7.58 9.13 7.76
C GLY A 135 7.45 8.42 6.42
N MET A 136 8.41 8.61 5.51
CA MET A 136 8.45 7.95 4.20
C MET A 136 9.75 7.15 4.07
N ASN A 137 9.62 5.82 4.11
CA ASN A 137 10.76 4.90 4.12
C ASN A 137 10.79 4.08 2.85
N ILE A 138 11.83 4.26 2.04
CA ILE A 138 12.01 3.49 0.81
C ILE A 138 12.64 2.14 1.18
N VAL A 139 11.99 1.06 0.75
CA VAL A 139 12.51 -0.30 0.81
C VAL A 139 13.30 -0.54 -0.47
N ASP A 140 14.56 -0.11 -0.45
CA ASP A 140 15.48 -0.30 -1.56
C ASP A 140 15.94 -1.76 -1.71
N GLY A 141 16.45 -2.07 -2.89
CA GLY A 141 17.07 -3.36 -3.22
C GLY A 141 16.31 -4.21 -4.24
N THR A 142 15.16 -3.78 -4.74
CA THR A 142 14.47 -4.45 -5.85
C THR A 142 13.84 -3.44 -6.80
N GLU A 143 13.43 -3.87 -7.99
CA GLU A 143 12.64 -3.05 -8.93
C GLU A 143 11.25 -2.66 -8.39
N TRP A 144 10.82 -3.27 -7.28
CA TRP A 144 9.54 -3.00 -6.65
C TRP A 144 9.55 -1.68 -5.89
N ARG A 145 10.71 -1.31 -5.31
CA ARG A 145 10.96 -0.09 -4.50
C ARG A 145 9.72 0.44 -3.80
N GLU A 146 9.23 -0.33 -2.83
CA GLU A 146 8.07 0.09 -2.05
C GLU A 146 8.42 1.22 -1.10
N VAL A 147 7.50 2.17 -0.98
CA VAL A 147 7.54 3.22 0.03
C VAL A 147 6.61 2.82 1.18
N ALA A 148 7.21 2.45 2.31
CA ALA A 148 6.50 2.26 3.57
C ALA A 148 6.25 3.61 4.24
N LEU A 149 4.99 3.90 4.57
CA LEU A 149 4.62 5.14 5.26
C LEU A 149 4.44 4.90 6.76
N PHE A 150 4.92 5.82 7.59
CA PHE A 150 4.71 5.80 9.02
C PHE A 150 3.95 7.05 9.46
N HIS A 151 2.65 6.91 9.71
CA HIS A 151 1.81 7.99 10.22
C HIS A 151 2.13 8.21 11.70
N LYS A 152 2.77 9.34 12.02
CA LYS A 152 3.38 9.54 13.35
C LYS A 152 2.34 9.66 14.45
N THR A 153 1.24 10.38 14.21
CA THR A 153 0.19 10.64 15.20
C THR A 153 -0.47 9.35 15.67
N SER A 154 -0.97 8.52 14.74
CA SER A 154 -1.60 7.24 15.10
C SER A 154 -0.61 6.07 15.25
N ARG A 155 0.70 6.34 15.07
CA ARG A 155 1.79 5.36 15.05
C ARG A 155 1.48 4.16 14.15
N SER A 156 0.89 4.43 12.99
CA SER A 156 0.49 3.39 12.05
C SER A 156 1.53 3.24 10.96
N LEU A 157 2.05 2.03 10.79
CA LEU A 157 2.86 1.68 9.65
C LEU A 157 1.95 1.21 8.50
N ILE A 158 2.13 1.75 7.31
CA ILE A 158 1.28 1.48 6.14
C ILE A 158 2.17 0.88 5.06
N LEU A 159 1.79 -0.32 4.62
CA LEU A 159 2.51 -1.15 3.67
C LEU A 159 1.58 -1.56 2.53
N THR A 160 2.17 -1.94 1.41
CA THR A 160 1.48 -2.47 0.23
C THR A 160 1.91 -3.91 -0.03
N ASP A 161 2.63 -4.18 -1.11
CA ASP A 161 3.00 -5.53 -1.53
C ASP A 161 3.97 -6.24 -0.59
N MET A 162 4.78 -5.48 0.15
CA MET A 162 5.83 -6.02 1.00
C MET A 162 5.26 -6.95 2.07
N LEU A 163 4.07 -6.66 2.60
CA LEU A 163 3.41 -7.50 3.60
C LEU A 163 2.00 -7.87 3.16
N GLN A 164 1.75 -9.16 3.03
CA GLN A 164 0.48 -9.70 2.53
C GLN A 164 -0.16 -10.64 3.57
N ASN A 165 -1.49 -10.70 3.63
CA ASN A 165 -2.22 -11.55 4.57
C ASN A 165 -3.59 -11.98 4.00
N PHE A 166 -3.57 -12.91 3.06
CA PHE A 166 -4.77 -13.34 2.34
C PHE A 166 -5.62 -14.34 3.13
N GLU A 167 -6.94 -14.21 3.02
CA GLU A 167 -7.89 -15.21 3.52
C GLU A 167 -8.22 -16.21 2.41
N LEU A 168 -7.72 -17.45 2.50
CA LEU A 168 -7.94 -18.48 1.47
C LEU A 168 -9.43 -18.80 1.24
N GLY A 169 -10.28 -18.60 2.25
CA GLY A 169 -11.73 -18.76 2.14
C GLY A 169 -12.39 -17.76 1.19
N ARG A 170 -11.74 -16.62 0.93
CA ARG A 170 -12.22 -15.59 -0.01
C ARG A 170 -11.74 -15.80 -1.43
N VAL A 171 -10.72 -16.62 -1.65
CA VAL A 171 -10.19 -16.87 -3.00
C VAL A 171 -11.08 -17.90 -3.70
N HIS A 172 -11.30 -17.79 -4.99
CA HIS A 172 -11.95 -18.82 -5.80
C HIS A 172 -10.92 -19.55 -6.67
N GLY A 173 -11.17 -20.84 -6.96
CA GLY A 173 -10.24 -21.70 -7.69
C GLY A 173 -9.15 -22.34 -6.81
N LEU A 174 -8.79 -23.59 -7.14
CA LEU A 174 -7.81 -24.36 -6.36
C LEU A 174 -6.38 -23.88 -6.59
N LEU A 175 -6.04 -23.51 -7.83
CA LEU A 175 -4.70 -23.05 -8.19
C LEU A 175 -4.26 -21.78 -7.43
N PRO A 176 -5.01 -20.64 -7.49
CA PRO A 176 -4.61 -19.44 -6.75
C PRO A 176 -4.61 -19.65 -5.23
N LYS A 177 -5.53 -20.46 -4.68
CA LYS A 177 -5.51 -20.87 -3.27
C LYS A 177 -4.21 -21.58 -2.90
N SER A 178 -3.79 -22.55 -3.71
CA SER A 178 -2.57 -23.31 -3.48
C SER A 178 -1.32 -22.43 -3.57
N LEU A 179 -1.25 -21.53 -4.55
CA LEU A 179 -0.12 -20.59 -4.68
C LEU A 179 -0.01 -19.67 -3.45
N LEU A 180 -1.13 -19.07 -3.00
CA LEU A 180 -1.16 -18.23 -1.79
C LEU A 180 -0.88 -19.02 -0.50
N ALA A 181 -1.27 -20.29 -0.43
CA ALA A 181 -0.97 -21.15 0.71
C ALA A 181 0.52 -21.52 0.76
N LEU A 182 1.15 -21.78 -0.39
CA LEU A 182 2.56 -22.12 -0.52
C LEU A 182 3.49 -20.91 -0.29
N SER A 183 3.07 -19.71 -0.70
CA SER A 183 3.78 -18.47 -0.36
C SER A 183 3.72 -18.13 1.14
N GLY A 184 2.83 -18.80 1.89
CA GLY A 184 2.56 -18.53 3.30
C GLY A 184 1.57 -17.40 3.53
N ALA A 185 1.17 -16.66 2.48
CA ALA A 185 0.27 -15.52 2.59
C ALA A 185 -1.15 -15.90 3.03
N GLY A 186 -1.53 -17.18 2.88
CA GLY A 186 -2.78 -17.75 3.41
C GLY A 186 -2.76 -18.19 4.88
N ARG A 187 -1.62 -18.03 5.59
CA ARG A 187 -1.42 -18.55 6.96
C ARG A 187 -1.16 -17.45 8.00
N GLY A 188 -1.31 -16.20 7.62
CA GLY A 188 -1.00 -15.02 8.44
C GLY A 188 -0.12 -14.01 7.68
N PRO A 189 0.19 -12.87 8.31
CA PRO A 189 1.00 -11.82 7.69
C PRO A 189 2.40 -12.36 7.34
N VAL A 190 2.78 -12.19 6.08
CA VAL A 190 4.08 -12.65 5.55
C VAL A 190 4.67 -11.62 4.60
N VAL A 191 5.99 -11.53 4.58
CA VAL A 191 6.69 -10.72 3.59
C VAL A 191 6.52 -11.36 2.21
N SER A 192 6.21 -10.57 1.17
CA SER A 192 6.02 -11.10 -0.19
C SER A 192 7.21 -11.96 -0.62
N ILE A 193 6.89 -13.17 -1.09
CA ILE A 193 7.89 -14.09 -1.63
C ILE A 193 8.50 -13.55 -2.93
N GLU A 194 7.75 -12.76 -3.71
CA GLU A 194 8.24 -12.16 -4.94
C GLU A 194 9.31 -11.11 -4.65
N LEU A 195 9.07 -10.28 -3.63
CA LEU A 195 10.06 -9.32 -3.14
C LEU A 195 11.34 -10.03 -2.71
N LEU A 196 11.23 -11.08 -1.88
CA LEU A 196 12.39 -11.83 -1.39
C LEU A 196 13.14 -12.56 -2.52
N ALA A 197 12.41 -13.16 -3.47
CA ALA A 197 12.99 -13.86 -4.59
C ALA A 197 13.69 -12.89 -5.57
N THR A 198 13.11 -11.71 -5.81
CA THR A 198 13.72 -10.65 -6.62
C THR A 198 14.98 -10.13 -5.93
N ALA A 199 14.92 -9.84 -4.63
CA ALA A 199 16.07 -9.38 -3.85
C ALA A 199 17.22 -10.41 -3.85
N TRP A 200 16.90 -11.70 -3.75
CA TRP A 200 17.91 -12.76 -3.84
C TRP A 200 18.56 -12.82 -5.23
N ARG A 201 17.76 -12.80 -6.32
CA ARG A 201 18.28 -12.84 -7.70
C ARG A 201 19.15 -11.62 -8.03
N SER A 202 18.82 -10.46 -7.47
CA SER A 202 19.57 -9.21 -7.68
C SER A 202 20.73 -9.01 -6.69
N GLY A 203 20.97 -9.94 -5.77
CA GLY A 203 22.04 -9.81 -4.76
C GLY A 203 21.79 -8.74 -3.68
N MET A 204 20.54 -8.31 -3.52
CA MET A 204 20.12 -7.20 -2.63
C MET A 204 19.38 -7.68 -1.38
N LEU A 205 19.38 -8.99 -1.11
CA LEU A 205 18.63 -9.60 -0.03
C LEU A 205 18.96 -8.98 1.35
N ASP A 206 20.22 -8.63 1.58
CA ASP A 206 20.63 -8.02 2.85
C ASP A 206 20.15 -6.57 3.00
N GLN A 207 20.02 -5.82 1.91
CA GLN A 207 19.43 -4.49 1.91
C GLN A 207 17.94 -4.57 2.25
N VAL A 208 17.19 -5.45 1.59
CA VAL A 208 15.76 -5.67 1.89
C VAL A 208 15.58 -6.11 3.35
N ARG A 209 16.42 -7.02 3.85
CA ARG A 209 16.41 -7.43 5.27
C ARG A 209 16.73 -6.28 6.22
N ALA A 210 17.65 -5.38 5.87
CA ALA A 210 17.96 -4.21 6.67
C ALA A 210 16.76 -3.26 6.76
N SER A 211 16.11 -2.97 5.63
CA SER A 211 14.88 -2.18 5.58
C SER A 211 13.77 -2.83 6.40
N LEU A 212 13.56 -4.14 6.27
CA LEU A 212 12.60 -4.89 7.08
C LEU A 212 12.91 -4.82 8.58
N ARG A 213 14.18 -4.93 8.99
CA ARG A 213 14.57 -4.79 10.40
C ARG A 213 14.27 -3.40 10.93
N MET A 214 14.58 -2.36 10.16
CA MET A 214 14.28 -0.98 10.51
C MET A 214 12.76 -0.77 10.65
N LEU A 215 11.97 -1.19 9.67
CA LEU A 215 10.51 -1.05 9.70
C LEU A 215 9.87 -1.83 10.84
N LYS A 216 10.36 -3.04 11.14
CA LYS A 216 9.92 -3.82 12.30
C LYS A 216 10.26 -3.18 13.63
N GLY A 217 11.30 -2.35 13.67
CA GLY A 217 11.73 -1.59 14.84
C GLY A 217 11.05 -0.24 14.99
N LEU A 218 10.28 0.21 14.00
CA LEU A 218 9.35 1.33 14.17
C LEU A 218 8.28 0.83 15.15
N SER A 219 8.34 1.26 16.42
CA SER A 219 7.37 0.91 17.45
C SER A 219 5.97 1.41 17.05
N ALA A 220 5.30 0.64 16.21
CA ALA A 220 4.02 0.97 15.61
C ALA A 220 2.92 0.43 16.51
N ARG A 221 1.78 1.12 16.58
CA ARG A 221 0.60 0.58 17.24
C ARG A 221 -0.14 -0.42 16.34
N ARG A 222 -0.02 -0.25 15.02
CA ARG A 222 -0.62 -1.12 14.02
C ARG A 222 0.15 -1.12 12.71
N VAL A 223 -0.10 -2.15 11.91
CA VAL A 223 0.33 -2.23 10.52
C VAL A 223 -0.90 -2.33 9.63
N LEU A 224 -1.01 -1.44 8.64
CA LEU A 224 -2.04 -1.48 7.61
C LEU A 224 -1.44 -2.00 6.32
N ILE A 225 -2.15 -2.90 5.65
CA ILE A 225 -1.71 -3.50 4.37
C ILE A 225 -2.76 -3.29 3.28
N ALA A 226 -2.30 -3.30 2.03
CA ALA A 226 -3.17 -3.16 0.86
C ALA A 226 -3.86 -4.49 0.44
N HIS A 227 -3.33 -5.64 0.84
CA HIS A 227 -3.77 -6.95 0.35
C HIS A 227 -4.17 -7.93 1.45
N GLY A 228 -5.47 -8.23 1.47
CA GLY A 228 -6.05 -9.22 2.38
C GLY A 228 -6.47 -8.61 3.72
N LYS A 229 -6.49 -9.46 4.75
CA LYS A 229 -6.96 -9.12 6.09
C LYS A 229 -5.94 -8.27 6.81
N GLN A 230 -6.39 -7.20 7.48
CA GLN A 230 -5.49 -6.40 8.31
C GLN A 230 -4.81 -7.27 9.39
N PRO A 231 -3.48 -7.22 9.53
CA PRO A 231 -2.77 -8.07 10.49
C PRO A 231 -3.13 -7.73 11.94
N GLU A 232 -3.35 -8.77 12.74
CA GLU A 232 -3.53 -8.61 14.18
C GLU A 232 -2.18 -8.35 14.87
N PRO A 233 -2.11 -7.48 15.91
CA PRO A 233 -0.88 -7.22 16.66
C PRO A 233 -0.16 -8.48 17.14
N ARG A 234 -0.91 -9.48 17.63
CA ARG A 234 -0.34 -10.75 18.09
C ARG A 234 0.42 -11.52 17.01
N ASP A 235 -0.08 -11.49 15.77
CA ASP A 235 0.49 -12.26 14.67
C ASP A 235 1.71 -11.55 14.10
N LEU A 236 1.70 -10.22 14.11
CA LEU A 236 2.87 -9.39 13.83
C LEU A 236 3.98 -9.60 14.88
N ARG A 237 3.66 -9.62 16.18
CA ARG A 237 4.66 -9.87 17.25
C ARG A 237 5.35 -11.22 17.09
N LYS A 238 4.60 -12.29 16.74
CA LYS A 238 5.17 -13.61 16.40
C LYS A 238 6.14 -13.58 15.21
N LYS A 239 6.02 -12.59 14.34
CA LYS A 239 6.90 -12.37 13.17
C LYS A 239 8.00 -11.34 13.46
N GLY A 240 8.18 -10.93 14.72
CA GLY A 240 9.24 -10.03 15.17
C GLY A 240 9.00 -8.55 14.88
N TRP A 241 7.74 -8.13 14.71
CA TRP A 241 7.39 -6.71 14.63
C TRP A 241 7.23 -6.13 16.04
N ALA A 242 7.86 -4.99 16.31
CA ALA A 242 7.67 -4.23 17.54
C ALA A 242 6.32 -3.50 17.47
N ILE A 243 5.28 -4.17 17.98
CA ILE A 243 3.92 -3.61 18.03
C ILE A 243 3.59 -3.21 19.46
N GLU A 244 3.32 -1.93 19.67
CA GLU A 244 2.87 -1.38 20.95
C GLU A 244 1.47 -1.92 21.33
N ASP A 245 1.15 -1.88 22.62
CA ASP A 245 -0.16 -2.28 23.14
C ASP A 245 -1.24 -1.19 22.93
#